data_AF-A0A7W1Q649-F1
#
_entry.id   AF-A0A7W1Q649-F1
#
_cell.length_a   1.000
_cell.length_b   1.000
_cell.length_c   1.000
_cell.angle_alpha   90.00
_cell.angle_beta   90.00
_cell.angle_gamma   90.00
#
_symmetry.space_group_name_H-M   'P 1'
#
loop_
_entity.id
_entity.type
_entity.pdbx_description
1 polymer ?
#
loop_
_entity_poly.entity_id
_entity_poly.type
_entity_poly.pdbx_seq_one_letter_code
_entity_poly.pdbx_strand_id
1 'polypeptide(L)'
;APSAEAAETELAAFEQGPWGKKFPTVVAAWRRAWDKVIPFFAFPPAVRKVVYTTNAIESINARLRKIIKTRGHFPSDDAATKLIWLALRNITADWGRAAPDWKVAMNQFAILYADRFAKTAA
;
A
#
# COMPACT_ATOMS: atom_id res chain seq x y z
N ALA A 1 5.63 -5.11 -14.51
CA ALA A 1 5.01 -5.73 -15.69
C ALA A 1 3.87 -4.85 -16.24
N PRO A 2 3.68 -4.81 -17.56
CA PRO A 2 2.63 -4.02 -18.20
C PRO A 2 1.22 -4.57 -17.93
N SER A 3 1.05 -5.89 -17.85
CA SER A 3 -0.23 -6.60 -17.60
C SER A 3 -0.08 -7.71 -16.54
N ALA A 4 -1.18 -8.35 -16.17
CA ALA A 4 -1.21 -9.46 -15.21
C ALA A 4 -0.51 -10.72 -15.76
N GLU A 5 -0.71 -11.05 -17.04
CA GLU A 5 -0.09 -12.21 -17.70
C GLU A 5 1.43 -12.08 -17.78
N ALA A 6 1.90 -10.88 -18.11
CA ALA A 6 3.32 -10.56 -18.09
C ALA A 6 3.88 -10.67 -16.67
N ALA A 7 3.13 -10.21 -15.66
CA ALA A 7 3.55 -10.32 -14.27
C ALA A 7 3.59 -11.77 -13.77
N GLU A 8 2.68 -12.61 -14.24
CA GLU A 8 2.63 -14.04 -13.90
C GLU A 8 3.83 -14.79 -14.49
N THR A 9 4.21 -14.43 -15.73
CA THR A 9 5.40 -14.97 -16.38
C THR A 9 6.66 -14.60 -15.60
N GLU A 10 6.78 -13.34 -15.15
CA GLU A 10 7.87 -12.89 -14.29
C GLU A 10 7.86 -13.60 -12.93
N LEU A 11 6.69 -13.86 -12.34
CA LEU A 11 6.58 -14.64 -11.10
C LEU A 11 7.06 -16.09 -11.30
N ALA A 12 6.72 -16.71 -12.44
CA ALA A 12 7.21 -18.04 -12.79
C ALA A 12 8.73 -18.07 -13.01
N ALA A 13 9.29 -17.04 -13.67
CA ALA A 13 10.73 -16.90 -13.85
C ALA A 13 11.45 -16.70 -12.49
N PHE A 14 10.89 -15.87 -11.61
CA PHE A 14 11.41 -15.67 -10.25
C PHE A 14 11.42 -16.98 -9.45
N GLU A 15 10.34 -17.75 -9.52
CA GLU A 15 10.18 -19.06 -8.88
C GLU A 15 11.26 -20.06 -9.33
N GLN A 16 11.56 -20.12 -10.62
CA GLN A 16 12.59 -21.01 -11.18
C GLN A 16 14.02 -20.51 -10.92
N GLY A 17 14.18 -19.22 -10.64
CA GLY A 17 15.45 -18.56 -10.40
C GLY A 17 16.12 -18.96 -9.07
N PRO A 18 17.37 -18.49 -8.85
CA PRO A 18 18.13 -18.82 -7.64
C PRO A 18 17.44 -18.34 -6.37
N TRP A 19 16.74 -17.19 -6.42
CA TRP A 19 16.02 -16.63 -5.28
C TRP A 19 14.71 -17.34 -4.98
N GLY A 20 13.95 -17.75 -6.01
CA GLY A 20 12.74 -18.56 -5.82
C GLY A 20 13.05 -19.92 -5.20
N LYS A 21 14.13 -20.58 -5.68
CA LYS A 21 14.63 -21.83 -5.10
C LYS A 21 15.15 -21.66 -3.67
N LYS A 22 15.81 -20.54 -3.37
CA LYS A 22 16.32 -20.23 -2.03
C LYS A 22 15.19 -19.90 -1.04
N PHE A 23 14.11 -19.27 -1.51
CA PHE A 23 13.01 -18.80 -0.68
C PHE A 23 11.64 -19.32 -1.19
N PRO A 24 11.41 -20.65 -1.16
CA PRO A 24 10.19 -21.24 -1.71
C PRO A 24 8.91 -20.79 -0.98
N THR A 25 9.01 -20.45 0.30
CA THR A 25 7.89 -19.92 1.09
C THR A 25 7.43 -18.54 0.62
N VAL A 26 8.35 -17.71 0.10
CA VAL A 26 8.01 -16.40 -0.48
C VAL A 26 7.24 -16.60 -1.78
N VAL A 27 7.70 -17.52 -2.64
CA VAL A 27 7.00 -17.89 -3.88
C VAL A 27 5.58 -18.39 -3.56
N ALA A 28 5.45 -19.32 -2.62
CA ALA A 28 4.15 -19.87 -2.23
C ALA A 28 3.20 -18.78 -1.67
N ALA A 29 3.73 -17.80 -0.94
CA ALA A 29 2.94 -16.67 -0.46
C ALA A 29 2.42 -15.79 -1.60
N TRP A 30 3.26 -15.50 -2.61
CA TRP A 30 2.84 -14.77 -3.81
C TRP A 30 1.80 -15.53 -4.62
N ARG A 31 2.00 -16.82 -4.86
CA ARG A 31 1.06 -17.68 -5.59
C ARG A 31 -0.31 -17.73 -4.91
N ARG A 32 -0.34 -17.93 -3.58
CA ARG A 32 -1.60 -17.94 -2.80
C ARG A 32 -2.33 -16.60 -2.82
N ALA A 33 -1.60 -15.49 -2.91
CA ALA A 33 -2.18 -14.16 -2.92
C ALA A 33 -2.46 -13.64 -4.34
N TRP A 34 -2.16 -14.41 -5.40
CA TRP A 34 -2.11 -13.91 -6.76
C TRP A 34 -3.41 -13.25 -7.22
N ASP A 35 -4.56 -13.86 -6.94
CA ASP A 35 -5.89 -13.32 -7.28
C ASP A 35 -6.15 -11.95 -6.65
N LYS A 36 -5.52 -11.64 -5.52
CA LYS A 36 -5.60 -10.33 -4.85
C LYS A 36 -4.67 -9.29 -5.47
N VAL A 37 -3.65 -9.73 -6.20
CA VAL A 37 -2.68 -8.88 -6.90
C VAL A 37 -3.18 -8.53 -8.29
N ILE A 38 -3.90 -9.42 -8.98
CA ILE A 38 -4.42 -9.19 -10.35
C ILE A 38 -5.12 -7.83 -10.52
N PRO A 39 -6.03 -7.38 -9.63
CA PRO A 39 -6.72 -6.10 -9.78
C PRO A 39 -5.77 -4.89 -9.83
N PHE A 40 -4.55 -4.99 -9.28
CA PHE A 40 -3.55 -3.94 -9.35
C PHE A 40 -3.20 -3.57 -10.81
N PHE A 41 -3.22 -4.55 -11.72
CA PHE A 41 -2.89 -4.33 -13.14
C PHE A 41 -3.99 -3.64 -13.93
N ALA A 42 -5.23 -3.60 -13.41
CA ALA A 42 -6.32 -2.83 -14.00
C ALA A 42 -6.09 -1.30 -13.88
N PHE A 43 -5.20 -0.88 -12.98
CA PHE A 43 -4.89 0.54 -12.80
C PHE A 43 -3.83 1.04 -13.80
N PRO A 44 -3.97 2.27 -14.32
CA PRO A 44 -2.95 2.92 -15.14
C PRO A 44 -1.63 3.10 -14.39
N PRO A 45 -0.49 3.22 -15.10
CA PRO A 45 0.83 3.34 -14.46
C PRO A 45 0.94 4.44 -13.40
N ALA A 46 0.31 5.60 -13.61
CA ALA A 46 0.32 6.70 -12.65
C ALA A 46 -0.39 6.34 -11.33
N VAL A 47 -1.50 5.60 -11.39
CA VAL A 47 -2.22 5.12 -10.20
C VAL A 47 -1.43 4.01 -9.52
N ARG A 48 -0.91 3.05 -10.29
CA ARG A 48 -0.02 1.99 -9.77
C ARG A 48 1.15 2.57 -9.00
N LYS A 49 1.74 3.67 -9.49
CA LYS A 49 2.84 4.38 -8.83
C LYS A 49 2.50 4.86 -7.44
N VAL A 50 1.34 5.48 -7.26
CA VAL A 50 0.88 5.91 -5.94
C VAL A 50 0.67 4.71 -5.00
N VAL A 51 0.11 3.61 -5.52
CA VAL A 51 -0.23 2.43 -4.71
C VAL A 51 1.01 1.62 -4.30
N TYR A 52 1.98 1.40 -5.21
CA TYR A 52 3.15 0.56 -4.89
C TYR A 52 4.16 1.27 -3.98
N THR A 53 4.13 2.61 -3.89
CA THR A 53 5.03 3.32 -2.98
C THR A 53 4.65 3.05 -1.54
N THR A 54 5.45 2.25 -0.85
CA THR A 54 5.21 1.88 0.56
C THR A 54 5.59 2.98 1.54
N ASN A 55 6.29 4.03 1.08
CA ASN A 55 6.82 5.13 1.89
C ASN A 55 5.81 5.72 2.88
N ALA A 56 4.54 5.91 2.48
CA ALA A 56 3.52 6.47 3.36
C ALA A 56 3.19 5.52 4.53
N ILE A 57 2.92 4.26 4.22
CA ILE A 57 2.57 3.22 5.22
C ILE A 57 3.78 2.90 6.10
N GLU A 58 4.97 2.76 5.50
CA GLU A 58 6.22 2.50 6.21
C GLU A 58 6.61 3.66 7.15
N SER A 59 6.46 4.91 6.71
CA SER A 59 6.73 6.09 7.55
C SER A 59 5.84 6.11 8.79
N ILE A 60 4.54 5.83 8.63
CA ILE A 60 3.60 5.72 9.77
C ILE A 60 4.03 4.59 10.70
N ASN A 61 4.25 3.38 10.15
CA ASN A 61 4.64 2.21 10.94
C ASN A 61 5.95 2.43 11.69
N ALA A 62 6.95 3.07 11.06
CA ALA A 62 8.23 3.39 11.68
C ALA A 62 8.06 4.39 12.83
N ARG A 63 7.27 5.46 12.64
CA ARG A 63 6.98 6.45 13.68
C ARG A 63 6.18 5.84 14.83
N LEU A 64 5.16 5.04 14.55
CA LEU A 64 4.39 4.31 15.56
C LEU A 64 5.30 3.37 16.35
N ARG A 65 6.12 2.55 15.68
CA ARG A 65 7.09 1.65 16.33
C ARG A 65 8.04 2.43 17.24
N LYS A 66 8.51 3.61 16.80
CA LYS A 66 9.39 4.48 17.61
C LYS A 66 8.68 5.00 18.88
N ILE A 67 7.39 5.28 18.84
CA ILE A 67 6.62 5.77 19.99
C ILE A 67 6.33 4.63 20.98
N ILE A 68 6.01 3.43 20.49
CA ILE A 68 5.67 2.29 21.34
C ILE A 68 6.88 1.53 21.87
N LYS A 69 8.07 1.63 21.24
CA LYS A 69 9.25 0.81 21.62
C LYS A 69 9.69 0.96 23.08
N THR A 70 9.37 2.08 23.72
CA THR A 70 9.71 2.36 25.13
C THR A 70 8.57 2.06 26.09
N ARG A 71 7.42 1.59 25.58
CA ARG A 71 6.27 1.18 26.39
C ARG A 71 6.34 -0.34 26.55
N GLY A 72 6.29 -0.80 27.80
CA GLY A 72 6.19 -2.22 28.16
C GLY A 72 4.77 -2.73 27.95
N HIS A 73 4.19 -3.39 28.95
CA HIS A 73 2.79 -3.81 28.88
C HIS A 73 1.83 -2.62 29.02
N PHE A 74 0.66 -2.71 28.36
CA PHE A 74 -0.43 -1.78 28.58
C PHE A 74 -1.35 -2.31 29.69
N PRO A 75 -1.90 -1.44 30.55
CA PRO A 75 -2.81 -1.85 31.63
C PRO A 75 -4.22 -2.21 31.13
N SER A 76 -4.59 -1.77 29.92
CA SER A 76 -5.85 -2.09 29.24
C SER A 76 -5.78 -1.79 27.75
N ASP A 77 -6.72 -2.34 26.98
CA ASP A 77 -6.88 -2.04 25.55
C ASP A 77 -7.21 -0.56 25.31
N ASP A 78 -7.96 0.08 26.22
CA ASP A 78 -8.24 1.52 26.16
C ASP A 78 -6.96 2.36 26.28
N ALA A 79 -6.03 1.96 27.15
CA ALA A 79 -4.76 2.66 27.31
C ALA A 79 -3.89 2.53 26.05
N ALA A 80 -3.86 1.34 25.43
CA ALA A 80 -3.18 1.12 24.16
C ALA A 80 -3.82 1.95 23.02
N THR A 81 -5.15 1.93 22.93
CA THR A 81 -5.93 2.66 21.91
C THR A 81 -5.70 4.17 22.02
N LYS A 82 -5.76 4.75 23.23
CA LYS A 82 -5.48 6.17 23.46
C LYS A 82 -4.07 6.56 23.03
N LEU A 83 -3.08 5.73 23.33
CA LEU A 83 -1.70 6.00 22.93
C LEU A 83 -1.52 5.96 21.41
N ILE A 84 -2.08 4.95 20.74
CA ILE A 84 -2.04 4.86 19.27
C ILE A 84 -2.73 6.07 18.64
N TRP A 85 -3.89 6.47 19.18
CA TRP A 85 -4.61 7.66 18.71
C TRP A 85 -3.78 8.94 18.84
N LEU A 86 -3.18 9.18 20.02
CA LEU A 86 -2.31 10.35 20.24
C LEU A 86 -1.09 10.34 19.31
N ALA A 87 -0.50 9.16 19.10
CA ALA A 87 0.61 8.98 18.18
C ALA A 87 0.23 9.33 16.73
N LEU A 88 -0.90 8.80 16.25
CA LEU A 88 -1.42 9.10 14.91
C LEU A 88 -1.75 10.58 14.76
N ARG A 89 -2.38 11.21 15.77
CA ARG A 89 -2.68 12.65 15.76
C ARG A 89 -1.40 13.47 15.60
N ASN A 90 -0.34 13.13 16.33
CA ASN A 90 0.94 13.84 16.22
C ASN A 90 1.64 13.59 14.86
N ILE A 91 1.58 12.36 14.33
CA ILE A 91 2.17 12.03 13.03
C ILE A 91 1.49 12.81 11.90
N THR A 92 0.17 12.91 11.95
CA THR A 92 -0.66 13.53 10.91
C THR A 92 -0.69 15.05 10.97
N ALA A 93 -0.30 15.66 12.10
CA ALA A 93 -0.20 17.12 12.24
C ALA A 93 0.75 17.77 11.22
N ASP A 94 1.78 17.05 10.77
CA ASP A 94 2.77 17.54 9.81
C ASP A 94 2.38 17.27 8.33
N TRP A 95 1.22 16.66 8.07
CA TRP A 95 0.80 16.26 6.72
C TRP A 95 0.19 17.44 5.96
N GLY A 96 1.06 18.29 5.40
CA GLY A 96 0.63 19.45 4.61
C GLY A 96 0.77 19.31 3.08
N ARG A 97 1.47 18.29 2.58
CA ARG A 97 1.77 18.15 1.14
C ARG A 97 1.18 16.88 0.56
N ALA A 98 0.56 16.99 -0.62
CA ALA A 98 0.13 15.85 -1.40
C ALA A 98 1.34 15.04 -1.91
N ALA A 99 1.13 13.74 -2.17
CA ALA A 99 2.14 12.91 -2.81
C ALA A 99 2.50 13.51 -4.20
N PRO A 100 3.79 13.49 -4.61
CA PRO A 100 4.23 14.15 -5.85
C PRO A 100 3.42 13.77 -7.10
N ASP A 101 3.11 12.48 -7.26
CA ASP A 101 2.40 11.96 -8.44
C ASP A 101 0.86 12.02 -8.31
N TRP A 102 0.34 12.57 -7.21
CA TRP A 102 -1.09 12.50 -6.88
C TRP A 102 -1.98 13.16 -7.95
N LYS A 103 -1.57 14.32 -8.47
CA LYS A 103 -2.36 15.04 -9.49
C LYS A 103 -2.47 14.22 -10.79
N VAL A 104 -1.41 13.53 -11.19
CA VAL A 104 -1.40 12.70 -12.40
C VAL A 104 -2.27 11.47 -12.20
N ALA A 105 -2.16 10.81 -11.05
CA ALA A 105 -3.02 9.69 -10.69
C ALA A 105 -4.51 10.08 -10.60
N MET A 106 -4.80 11.25 -10.03
CA MET A 106 -6.15 11.79 -9.91
C MET A 106 -6.84 11.97 -11.28
N ASN A 107 -6.12 12.52 -12.26
CA ASN A 107 -6.64 12.64 -13.62
C ASN A 107 -7.00 11.27 -14.23
N GLN A 108 -6.20 10.24 -13.95
CA GLN A 108 -6.49 8.88 -14.40
C GLN A 108 -7.72 8.29 -13.70
N PHE A 109 -7.89 8.55 -12.40
CA PHE A 109 -9.11 8.16 -11.68
C PHE A 109 -10.36 8.82 -12.24
N ALA A 110 -10.29 10.11 -12.57
CA ALA A 110 -11.40 10.85 -13.17
C ALA A 110 -11.81 10.30 -14.54
N ILE A 111 -10.87 9.78 -15.34
CA ILE A 111 -11.15 9.12 -16.61
C ILE A 111 -11.85 7.76 -16.39
N LEU A 112 -11.31 6.93 -15.47
CA LEU A 112 -11.81 5.58 -15.24
C LEU A 112 -13.16 5.53 -14.52
N TYR A 113 -13.41 6.50 -13.64
CA TYR A 113 -14.56 6.52 -12.75
C TYR A 113 -15.30 7.87 -12.85
N ALA A 114 -15.52 8.34 -14.07
CA ALA A 114 -16.09 9.67 -14.33
C ALA A 114 -17.40 9.93 -13.56
N ASP A 115 -18.25 8.90 -13.44
CA ASP A 115 -19.51 8.94 -12.70
C ASP A 115 -19.33 9.23 -11.20
N ARG A 116 -18.17 8.87 -10.62
CA ARG A 116 -17.82 9.14 -9.22
C ARG A 116 -17.27 10.54 -9.00
N PHE A 117 -16.88 11.24 -10.07
CA PHE A 117 -16.33 12.61 -10.04
C PHE A 117 -17.34 13.66 -10.49
N ALA A 118 -18.34 13.29 -11.29
CA ALA A 118 -19.47 14.16 -11.60
C ALA A 118 -20.29 14.41 -10.32
N LYS A 119 -20.58 15.67 -10.00
CA LYS A 119 -21.64 15.97 -9.04
C LYS A 119 -22.94 15.48 -9.67
N THR A 120 -23.68 14.62 -8.99
CA THR A 120 -25.08 14.33 -9.34
C THR A 120 -25.78 15.67 -9.50
N ALA A 121 -26.28 15.97 -10.71
CA ALA A 121 -27.17 17.10 -10.90
C ALA A 121 -28.39 16.84 -10.01
N ALA A 122 -28.61 17.74 -9.03
CA ALA A 122 -29.76 17.71 -8.15
C ALA A 122 -31.06 17.93 -8.93
#